data_AF-A0A523A0Y2-F1
#
_entry.id   AF-A0A523A0Y2-F1
#
_cell.length_a   1.000
_cell.length_b   1.000
_cell.length_c   1.000
_cell.angle_alpha   90.00
_cell.angle_beta   90.00
_cell.angle_gamma   90.00
#
_symmetry.space_group_name_H-M   'P 1'
#
loop_
_entity.id
_entity.type
_entity.pdbx_description
1 polymer ?
#
loop_
_entity_poly.entity_id
_entity_poly.type
_entity_poly.pdbx_seq_one_letter_code
_entity_poly.pdbx_strand_id
1 'polypeptide(L)'
;MKAGLARQRAPGAGVKPMDGVGQVARRNVMIDPAGLEILEKIGGGNLSLGVREAARRLQESGDTAKFTKKRHEARKNNVKG
;
A
#
# COMPACT_ATOMS: atom_id res chain seq x y z
N MET A 1 -15.62 6.20 -29.42
CA MET A 1 -15.09 5.02 -28.70
C MET A 1 -14.56 5.50 -27.36
N LYS A 2 -15.08 4.99 -26.22
CA LYS A 2 -14.71 5.45 -24.87
C LYS A 2 -13.25 5.05 -24.60
N ALA A 3 -12.38 6.05 -24.39
CA ALA A 3 -11.02 5.83 -23.91
C ALA A 3 -11.10 5.05 -22.60
N GLY A 4 -10.56 3.83 -22.60
CA GLY A 4 -10.51 2.99 -21.40
C GLY A 4 -9.78 3.74 -20.28
N LEU A 5 -10.35 3.72 -19.08
CA LEU A 5 -9.70 4.17 -17.85
C LEU A 5 -8.31 3.53 -17.78
N ALA A 6 -7.27 4.28 -18.14
CA ALA A 6 -5.90 3.87 -17.90
C ALA A 6 -5.76 3.79 -16.38
N ARG A 7 -5.67 2.57 -15.84
CA ARG A 7 -5.36 2.33 -14.43
C ARG A 7 -4.09 3.09 -14.11
N GLN A 8 -4.22 4.19 -13.38
CA GLN A 8 -3.11 5.03 -12.95
C GLN A 8 -2.16 4.13 -12.15
N ARG A 9 -0.98 3.87 -12.71
CA ARG A 9 0.03 3.01 -12.07
C ARG A 9 0.54 3.72 -10.81
N ALA A 10 0.84 3.01 -9.71
CA ALA A 10 1.45 3.68 -8.57
C ALA A 10 2.75 4.38 -8.98
N PRO A 11 3.01 5.57 -8.39
CA PRO A 11 4.24 6.29 -8.60
C PRO A 11 5.47 5.38 -8.37
N GLY A 12 6.42 5.38 -9.31
CA GLY A 12 7.72 4.71 -9.16
C GLY A 12 7.82 3.24 -9.57
N ALA A 13 6.94 2.74 -10.45
CA ALA A 13 6.99 1.38 -11.01
C ALA A 13 8.08 1.17 -12.10
N GLY A 14 9.32 1.58 -11.83
CA GLY A 14 10.50 1.17 -12.60
C GLY A 14 10.86 2.00 -13.85
N VAL A 15 10.17 3.10 -14.13
CA VAL A 15 10.64 4.13 -15.08
C VAL A 15 11.28 5.26 -14.27
N LYS A 16 12.30 5.96 -14.80
CA LYS A 16 12.76 7.26 -14.24
C LYS A 16 11.50 8.06 -13.87
N PRO A 17 11.42 8.67 -12.68
CA PRO A 17 10.20 9.27 -12.17
C PRO A 17 9.80 10.46 -13.06
N MET A 18 9.08 10.20 -14.15
CA MET A 18 8.52 11.23 -15.03
C MET A 18 7.19 11.76 -14.49
N ASP A 19 6.70 11.18 -13.38
CA ASP A 19 5.36 11.43 -12.83
C ASP A 19 5.38 12.34 -11.59
N GLY A 20 6.43 13.15 -11.38
CA GLY A 20 6.49 14.07 -10.23
C GLY A 20 6.66 13.37 -8.87
N VAL A 21 7.32 12.21 -8.84
CA VAL A 21 7.65 11.50 -7.58
C VAL A 21 8.58 12.39 -6.76
N GLY A 22 8.08 12.91 -5.64
CA GLY A 22 8.85 13.71 -4.69
C GLY A 22 10.01 12.93 -4.05
N GLN A 23 10.76 13.59 -3.18
CA GLN A 23 11.94 13.02 -2.51
C GLN A 23 11.61 11.66 -1.86
N VAL A 24 12.35 10.62 -2.27
CA VAL A 24 12.24 9.27 -1.71
C VAL A 24 12.92 9.23 -0.35
N ALA A 25 12.19 8.82 0.69
CA ALA A 25 12.77 8.51 1.99
C ALA A 25 13.16 7.02 2.05
N ARG A 26 14.41 6.73 2.39
CA ARG A 26 14.86 5.36 2.72
C ARG A 26 14.67 5.10 4.20
N ARG A 27 14.02 3.99 4.54
CA ARG A 27 13.77 3.54 5.92
C ARG A 27 13.97 2.03 5.99
N ASN A 28 14.58 1.56 7.07
CA ASN A 28 14.66 0.15 7.39
C ASN A 28 13.58 -0.17 8.43
N VAL A 29 12.75 -1.18 8.16
CA VAL A 29 11.66 -1.61 9.04
C VAL A 29 11.64 -3.13 9.10
N MET A 30 11.25 -3.68 10.25
CA MET A 30 10.99 -5.11 10.40
C MET A 30 9.51 -5.37 10.13
N ILE A 31 9.21 -6.35 9.29
CA ILE A 31 7.85 -6.74 8.91
C ILE A 31 7.74 -8.24 9.18
N ASP A 32 6.59 -8.69 9.68
CA ASP A 32 6.34 -10.12 9.87
C ASP A 32 6.26 -10.85 8.50
N PRO A 33 6.56 -12.16 8.45
CA PRO A 33 6.59 -12.90 7.19
C PRO A 33 5.28 -12.86 6.39
N ALA A 34 4.12 -12.88 7.06
CA ALA A 34 2.83 -12.85 6.38
C ALA A 34 2.57 -11.47 5.75
N GLY A 35 2.90 -10.38 6.46
CA GLY A 35 2.87 -9.03 5.91
C GLY A 35 3.80 -8.85 4.71
N LEU A 36 5.01 -9.41 4.78
CA LEU A 36 5.98 -9.37 3.68
C LEU A 36 5.42 -10.04 2.42
N GLU A 37 4.91 -11.26 2.53
CA GLU A 37 4.37 -12.03 1.39
C GLU A 37 3.21 -11.28 0.70
N ILE A 38 2.31 -10.69 1.47
CA ILE A 38 1.19 -9.89 0.94
C ILE A 38 1.71 -8.68 0.15
N LEU A 39 2.65 -7.93 0.71
CA LEU A 39 3.18 -6.73 0.08
C LEU A 39 3.96 -7.07 -1.19
N GLU A 40 4.77 -8.13 -1.17
CA GLU A 40 5.48 -8.61 -2.37
C GLU A 40 4.51 -9.07 -3.46
N LYS A 41 3.44 -9.79 -3.11
CA LYS A 41 2.39 -10.18 -4.05
C LYS A 41 1.71 -8.97 -4.69
N ILE A 42 1.38 -7.94 -3.91
CA ILE A 42 0.82 -6.67 -4.42
C ILE A 42 1.80 -6.00 -5.39
N GLY A 43 3.09 -6.02 -5.06
CA GLY A 43 4.16 -5.38 -5.82
C GLY A 43 4.77 -6.23 -6.94
N GLY A 44 4.25 -7.43 -7.23
CA GLY A 44 4.82 -8.33 -8.23
C GLY A 44 6.26 -8.76 -7.93
N GLY A 45 6.57 -9.04 -6.65
CA GLY A 45 7.91 -9.38 -6.16
C GLY A 45 8.76 -8.17 -5.77
N ASN A 46 8.26 -6.93 -5.91
CA ASN A 46 8.94 -5.72 -5.45
C ASN A 46 8.27 -5.14 -4.19
N LEU A 47 8.90 -5.33 -3.02
CA LEU A 47 8.38 -4.84 -1.74
C LEU A 47 8.08 -3.33 -1.73
N SER A 48 8.99 -2.51 -2.27
CA SER A 48 8.81 -1.05 -2.28
C SER A 48 7.61 -0.62 -3.10
N LEU A 49 7.35 -1.28 -4.23
CA LEU A 49 6.16 -1.05 -5.04
C LEU A 49 4.90 -1.53 -4.31
N GLY A 50 4.98 -2.71 -3.68
CA GLY A 50 3.92 -3.28 -2.85
C GLY A 50 3.43 -2.33 -1.78
N VAL A 51 4.36 -1.74 -1.02
CA VAL A 51 4.06 -0.74 0.02
C VAL A 51 3.36 0.49 -0.57
N ARG A 52 3.82 1.02 -1.72
CA ARG A 52 3.20 2.21 -2.35
C ARG A 52 1.79 1.92 -2.87
N GLU A 53 1.59 0.78 -3.52
CA GLU A 53 0.27 0.37 -4.00
C GLU A 53 -0.71 0.10 -2.85
N ALA A 54 -0.25 -0.58 -1.80
CA ALA A 54 -1.06 -0.79 -0.59
C ALA A 54 -1.45 0.54 0.06
N ALA A 55 -0.52 1.48 0.21
CA ALA A 55 -0.78 2.81 0.76
C ALA A 55 -1.75 3.62 -0.11
N ARG A 56 -1.60 3.60 -1.44
CA ARG A 56 -2.54 4.25 -2.38
C ARG A 56 -3.96 3.70 -2.22
N ARG A 57 -4.12 2.37 -2.20
CA ARG A 57 -5.43 1.72 -2.00
C ARG A 57 -6.04 2.09 -0.65
N LEU A 58 -5.23 2.14 0.40
CA LEU A 58 -5.69 2.55 1.73
C LEU A 58 -6.20 4.00 1.71
N GLN A 59 -5.47 4.91 1.09
CA GLN A 59 -5.87 6.31 0.90
C GLN A 59 -7.16 6.44 0.11
N GLU A 60 -7.30 5.71 -1.00
CA GLU A 60 -8.52 5.71 -1.84
C GLU A 60 -9.73 5.13 -1.12
N SER A 61 -9.53 4.12 -0.26
CA SER A 61 -10.60 3.53 0.56
C SER A 61 -11.04 4.41 1.73
N GLY A 62 -10.25 5.43 2.08
CA GLY A 62 -10.48 6.27 3.26
C GLY A 62 -10.11 5.61 4.61
N ASP A 63 -9.56 4.39 4.65
CA ASP A 63 -9.10 3.74 5.89
C ASP A 63 -7.71 4.22 6.34
N THR A 64 -7.49 5.53 6.32
CA THR A 64 -6.24 6.18 6.79
C THR A 64 -6.32 6.66 8.24
N ALA A 65 -7.34 6.19 8.97
CA ALA A 65 -7.50 6.52 10.37
C ALA A 65 -6.27 6.08 11.17
N LYS A 66 -5.82 6.97 12.07
CA LYS A 66 -4.67 6.71 12.91
C LYS A 66 -4.84 5.39 13.68
N PHE A 67 -3.75 4.64 13.79
CA PHE A 67 -3.71 3.48 14.66
C PHE A 67 -4.05 3.90 16.09
N THR A 68 -4.99 3.19 16.71
CA THR A 68 -5.23 3.26 18.15
C THR A 68 -5.38 1.84 18.67
N LYS A 69 -4.81 1.56 19.86
CA LYS A 69 -4.92 0.24 20.49
C LYS A 69 -6.39 -0.20 20.61
N LYS A 70 -7.27 0.72 21.04
CA LYS A 70 -8.72 0.52 21.12
C LYS A 70 -9.33 0.05 19.79
N ARG A 71 -9.03 0.70 18.66
CA ARG A 71 -9.57 0.32 17.34
C ARG A 71 -8.99 -1.01 16.87
N HIS A 72 -7.73 -1.29 17.15
CA HIS A 72 -7.09 -2.55 16.79
C HIS A 72 -7.72 -3.74 17.53
N GLU A 73 -7.94 -3.60 18.84
CA GLU A 73 -8.59 -4.63 19.66
C GLU A 73 -10.05 -4.83 19.29
N ALA A 74 -10.79 -3.76 18.99
CA ALA A 74 -12.18 -3.86 18.53
C ALA A 74 -12.36 -4.71 17.26
N ARG A 75 -11.39 -4.68 16.32
CA ARG A 75 -11.42 -5.54 15.12
C ARG A 75 -11.27 -7.03 15.46
N LYS A 76 -10.50 -7.39 16.50
CA LYS A 76 -10.36 -8.79 16.93
C LYS A 76 -11.68 -9.37 17.44
N ASN A 77 -12.56 -8.52 18.00
CA ASN A 77 -13.84 -8.95 18.55
C ASN A 77 -14.93 -9.11 17.48
N ASN A 78 -14.84 -8.38 16.35
CA ASN A 78 -15.79 -8.47 15.24
C ASN A 78 -15.53 -9.64 14.26
N VAL A 79 -14.43 -10.37 14.42
CA VAL A 79 -14.12 -11.57 13.60
C VAL A 79 -14.65 -12.87 14.26
N LYS A 80 -15.31 -12.77 15.42
CA LYS A 80 -15.99 -13.88 16.11
C LYS A 80 -17.52 -13.87 15.91
N GLY A 81 -17.99 -13.39 14.76
CA GLY A 81 -19.41 -13.43 14.36
C GLY A 81 -19.63 -14.39 13.20
#